data_AF-A0A7T5RPE6-F1
#
_entry.id   AF-A0A7T5RPE6-F1
#
_cell.length_a   1.000
_cell.length_b   1.000
_cell.length_c   1.000
_cell.angle_alpha   90.00
_cell.angle_beta   90.00
_cell.angle_gamma   90.00
#
_symmetry.space_group_name_H-M   'P 1'
#
loop_
_entity.id
_entity.type
_entity.pdbx_description
1 polymer ?
#
loop_
_entity_poly.entity_id
_entity_poly.type
_entity_poly.pdbx_seq_one_letter_code
_entity_poly.pdbx_strand_id
1 'polypeptide(L)'
;MNKKIIVSGFFILSSFVIASNAFAQTGSPASNLKDRSGQKRQELLTDRADQEIERRITSLNNLITRIQAMKKISDSQKSAFLSQIQSEITSLTNLKAKIDADTDPEILLTDKKSILTEYRVYWLFIPKFRIVASADRILEISDDLSALVTKIQKLIDSAKQKNGKDISSTNSIISEIQTKLIDAKTQAQNAIDTVSNLTPDGGDASKMSANTQALQSARSMLKNALLDLNNVRFDIQKIRVILIGFRQINKTVSSSASPIY
;
A
#
# COMPACT_ATOMS: atom_id res chain seq x y z
N MET A 1 -6.08 -35.85 -65.32
CA MET A 1 -6.10 -36.53 -66.64
C MET A 1 -6.65 -37.93 -66.42
N ASN A 2 -7.83 -38.19 -67.00
CA ASN A 2 -8.40 -39.49 -67.39
C ASN A 2 -8.69 -40.59 -66.34
N LYS A 3 -9.77 -41.38 -66.38
CA LYS A 3 -11.11 -41.35 -67.02
C LYS A 3 -11.78 -42.74 -66.72
N LYS A 4 -13.13 -42.80 -66.81
CA LYS A 4 -14.05 -43.97 -67.03
C LYS A 4 -14.61 -44.65 -65.77
N ILE A 5 -15.93 -44.65 -65.50
CA ILE A 5 -17.18 -44.99 -66.25
C ILE A 5 -17.46 -46.51 -66.29
N ILE A 6 -18.61 -46.92 -65.72
CA ILE A 6 -19.66 -47.92 -66.12
C ILE A 6 -20.68 -47.88 -64.93
N VAL A 7 -21.94 -47.41 -64.99
CA VAL A 7 -23.18 -47.67 -65.77
C VAL A 7 -23.97 -48.94 -65.39
N SER A 8 -25.25 -48.70 -65.06
CA SER A 8 -26.46 -49.55 -65.13
C SER A 8 -26.92 -50.35 -63.90
N GLY A 9 -28.19 -50.12 -63.51
CA GLY A 9 -28.96 -50.99 -62.61
C GLY A 9 -30.26 -50.38 -62.06
N PHE A 10 -31.32 -50.46 -62.86
CA PHE A 10 -32.71 -50.04 -62.62
C PHE A 10 -33.38 -50.83 -61.47
N PHE A 11 -34.11 -50.20 -60.54
CA PHE A 11 -35.30 -50.79 -59.88
C PHE A 11 -36.16 -49.71 -59.23
N ILE A 12 -37.38 -49.54 -59.75
CA ILE A 12 -38.48 -48.76 -59.18
C ILE A 12 -39.16 -49.66 -58.14
N LEU A 13 -39.27 -49.23 -56.89
CA LEU A 13 -40.27 -49.76 -55.97
C LEU A 13 -40.84 -48.65 -55.09
N SER A 14 -42.14 -48.41 -55.29
CA SER A 14 -43.01 -47.50 -54.57
C SER A 14 -43.27 -48.00 -53.15
N SER A 15 -43.05 -47.20 -52.09
CA SER A 15 -43.81 -47.34 -50.83
C SER A 15 -43.70 -46.12 -49.91
N PHE A 16 -44.87 -45.64 -49.48
CA PHE A 16 -45.18 -45.01 -48.19
C PHE A 16 -44.42 -43.73 -47.74
N VAL A 17 -45.10 -42.59 -47.92
CA VAL A 17 -44.88 -41.40 -47.07
C VAL A 17 -45.55 -41.67 -45.72
N ILE A 18 -44.74 -41.96 -44.70
CA ILE A 18 -45.17 -41.81 -43.30
C ILE A 18 -44.77 -40.39 -42.89
N ALA A 19 -45.76 -39.53 -42.68
CA ALA A 19 -45.55 -38.26 -41.99
C ALA A 19 -45.05 -38.57 -40.58
N SER A 20 -43.76 -38.34 -40.33
CA SER A 20 -43.21 -38.32 -38.98
C SER A 20 -43.77 -37.08 -38.27
N ASN A 21 -44.79 -37.29 -37.44
CA ASN A 21 -45.17 -36.31 -36.44
C ASN A 21 -43.95 -36.10 -35.52
N ALA A 22 -43.30 -34.95 -35.66
CA ALA A 22 -42.33 -34.47 -34.70
C ALA A 22 -43.07 -34.26 -33.37
N PHE A 23 -42.96 -35.22 -32.46
CA PHE A 23 -43.26 -34.98 -31.05
C PHE A 23 -42.26 -33.92 -30.56
N ALA A 24 -42.76 -32.69 -30.41
CA ALA A 24 -42.06 -31.65 -29.69
C ALA A 24 -41.79 -32.18 -28.27
N GLN A 25 -40.51 -32.46 -27.99
CA GLN A 25 -40.02 -32.81 -26.66
C GLN A 25 -40.21 -31.59 -25.78
N THR A 26 -41.35 -31.49 -25.09
CA THR A 26 -41.59 -30.49 -24.06
C THR A 26 -40.64 -30.80 -22.91
N GLY A 27 -39.49 -30.11 -22.87
CA GLY A 27 -38.60 -30.14 -21.72
C GLY A 27 -39.39 -29.82 -20.45
N SER A 28 -39.27 -30.68 -19.43
CA SER A 28 -39.98 -30.54 -18.16
C SER A 28 -39.68 -29.16 -17.53
N PRO A 29 -40.68 -28.38 -17.07
CA PRO A 29 -40.47 -27.05 -16.49
C PRO A 29 -39.46 -27.04 -15.33
N ALA A 30 -39.28 -28.17 -14.65
CA ALA A 30 -38.36 -28.34 -13.53
C ALA A 30 -36.87 -28.33 -13.94
N SER A 31 -36.50 -28.76 -15.16
CA SER A 31 -35.10 -28.69 -15.61
C SER A 31 -34.69 -27.24 -15.93
N ASN A 32 -35.58 -26.49 -16.60
CA ASN A 32 -35.38 -25.07 -16.91
C ASN A 32 -35.23 -24.18 -15.66
N LEU A 33 -35.91 -24.51 -14.56
CA LEU A 33 -35.78 -23.77 -13.30
C LEU A 33 -34.45 -24.06 -12.58
N LYS A 34 -33.97 -25.32 -12.64
CA LYS A 34 -32.67 -25.70 -12.09
C LYS A 34 -31.53 -25.05 -12.87
N ASP A 35 -31.60 -25.05 -14.20
CA ASP A 35 -30.59 -24.44 -15.07
C ASP A 35 -30.55 -22.91 -14.89
N ARG A 36 -31.71 -22.24 -14.81
CA ARG A 36 -31.78 -20.80 -14.49
C ARG A 36 -31.23 -20.46 -13.10
N SER A 37 -31.46 -21.32 -12.10
CA SER A 37 -30.92 -21.13 -10.75
C SER A 37 -29.40 -21.36 -10.70
N GLY A 38 -28.89 -22.28 -11.51
CA GLY A 38 -27.46 -22.54 -11.68
C GLY A 38 -26.74 -21.38 -12.36
N GLN A 39 -27.29 -20.89 -13.47
CA GLN A 39 -26.78 -19.71 -14.19
C GLN A 39 -26.75 -18.46 -13.30
N LYS A 40 -27.85 -18.17 -12.60
CA LYS A 40 -27.90 -17.02 -11.67
C LYS A 40 -26.90 -17.15 -10.52
N ARG A 41 -26.66 -18.37 -10.04
CA ARG A 41 -25.66 -18.63 -8.99
C ARG A 41 -24.24 -18.44 -9.53
N GLN A 42 -23.98 -18.82 -10.77
CA GLN A 42 -22.69 -18.63 -11.45
C GLN A 42 -22.40 -17.14 -11.67
N GLU A 43 -23.35 -16.38 -12.21
CA GLU A 43 -23.25 -14.92 -12.36
C GLU A 43 -22.92 -14.24 -11.02
N LEU A 44 -23.65 -14.56 -9.95
CA LEU A 44 -23.39 -14.00 -8.60
C LEU A 44 -22.01 -14.40 -8.03
N LEU A 45 -21.46 -15.54 -8.43
CA LEU A 45 -20.14 -15.98 -7.98
C LEU A 45 -19.03 -15.23 -8.72
N THR A 46 -19.17 -15.07 -10.03
CA THR A 46 -18.27 -14.29 -10.90
C THR A 46 -18.27 -12.83 -10.47
N ASP A 47 -19.43 -12.19 -10.34
CA ASP A 47 -19.56 -10.78 -9.94
C ASP A 47 -18.83 -10.46 -8.63
N ARG A 48 -18.95 -11.35 -7.63
CA ARG A 48 -18.30 -11.15 -6.33
C ARG A 48 -16.79 -11.34 -6.39
N ALA A 49 -16.33 -12.30 -7.19
CA ALA A 49 -14.89 -12.53 -7.39
C ALA A 49 -14.26 -11.31 -8.06
N ASP A 50 -14.92 -10.80 -9.10
CA ASP A 50 -14.52 -9.61 -9.84
C ASP A 50 -14.40 -8.37 -8.98
N GLN A 51 -15.44 -8.08 -8.18
CA GLN A 51 -15.42 -6.94 -7.28
C GLN A 51 -14.26 -6.99 -6.29
N GLU A 52 -13.95 -8.17 -5.74
CA GLU A 52 -12.81 -8.33 -4.83
C GLU A 52 -11.46 -8.15 -5.54
N ILE A 53 -11.32 -8.67 -6.77
CA ILE A 53 -10.11 -8.50 -7.58
C ILE A 53 -9.90 -7.03 -7.93
N GLU A 54 -10.94 -6.34 -8.42
CA GLU A 54 -10.87 -4.92 -8.80
C GLU A 54 -10.54 -4.01 -7.62
N ARG A 55 -11.15 -4.26 -6.46
CA ARG A 55 -10.84 -3.54 -5.22
C ARG A 55 -9.36 -3.66 -4.83
N ARG A 56 -8.78 -4.86 -5.02
CA ARG A 56 -7.36 -5.12 -4.73
C ARG A 56 -6.45 -4.45 -5.74
N ILE A 57 -6.73 -4.59 -7.04
CA ILE A 57 -5.97 -3.91 -8.11
C ILE A 57 -5.96 -2.40 -7.89
N THR A 58 -7.11 -1.80 -7.56
CA THR A 58 -7.21 -0.37 -7.22
C THR A 58 -6.32 0.00 -6.04
N SER A 59 -6.33 -0.82 -4.99
CA SER A 59 -5.50 -0.58 -3.80
C SER A 59 -3.99 -0.72 -4.09
N LEU A 60 -3.60 -1.65 -4.96
CA LEU A 60 -2.22 -1.85 -5.41
C LEU A 60 -1.75 -0.69 -6.31
N ASN A 61 -2.59 -0.19 -7.21
CA ASN A 61 -2.30 1.02 -7.99
C ASN A 61 -2.09 2.25 -7.11
N ASN A 62 -2.91 2.43 -6.07
CA ASN A 62 -2.71 3.49 -5.09
C ASN A 62 -1.37 3.35 -4.34
N LEU A 63 -0.90 2.12 -4.10
CA LEU A 63 0.43 1.89 -3.52
C LEU A 63 1.56 2.25 -4.49
N ILE A 64 1.43 1.94 -5.79
CA ILE A 64 2.38 2.35 -6.82
C ILE A 64 2.59 3.86 -6.78
N THR A 65 1.51 4.66 -6.82
CA THR A 65 1.59 6.12 -6.73
C THR A 65 2.29 6.59 -5.46
N ARG A 66 2.01 5.95 -4.32
CA ARG A 66 2.66 6.28 -3.05
C ARG A 66 4.15 5.98 -3.04
N ILE A 67 4.58 4.83 -3.59
CA ILE A 67 5.99 4.44 -3.68
C ILE A 67 6.76 5.38 -4.59
N GLN A 68 6.17 5.77 -5.72
CA GLN A 68 6.78 6.73 -6.64
C GLN A 68 7.01 8.09 -5.98
N ALA A 69 6.12 8.52 -5.08
CA ALA A 69 6.24 9.77 -4.35
C ALA A 69 7.24 9.75 -3.18
N MET A 70 7.77 8.59 -2.79
CA MET A 70 8.74 8.47 -1.71
C MET A 70 10.07 9.14 -2.08
N LYS A 71 10.74 9.77 -1.11
CA LYS A 71 11.96 10.57 -1.39
C LYS A 71 13.24 10.04 -0.73
N LYS A 72 13.09 9.24 0.32
CA LYS A 72 14.17 8.73 1.18
C LYS A 72 14.44 7.24 0.97
N ILE A 73 13.55 6.54 0.29
CA ILE A 73 13.80 5.18 -0.22
C ILE A 73 14.65 5.25 -1.50
N SER A 74 15.66 4.38 -1.60
CA SER A 74 16.53 4.29 -2.78
C SER A 74 15.77 3.85 -4.04
N ASP A 75 16.25 4.24 -5.21
CA ASP A 75 15.61 3.87 -6.48
C ASP A 75 15.62 2.36 -6.72
N SER A 76 16.67 1.66 -6.26
CA SER A 76 16.73 0.20 -6.28
C SER A 76 15.62 -0.44 -5.45
N GLN A 77 15.40 0.04 -4.23
CA GLN A 77 14.31 -0.43 -3.37
C GLN A 77 12.94 -0.11 -3.97
N LYS A 78 12.74 1.10 -4.49
CA LYS A 78 11.50 1.46 -5.20
C LYS A 78 11.23 0.52 -6.36
N SER A 79 12.23 0.27 -7.21
CA SER A 79 12.10 -0.64 -8.35
C SER A 79 11.73 -2.05 -7.90
N ALA A 80 12.38 -2.58 -6.86
CA ALA A 80 12.05 -3.89 -6.30
C ALA A 80 10.61 -3.96 -5.77
N PHE A 81 10.14 -2.90 -5.11
CA PHE A 81 8.76 -2.82 -4.62
C PHE A 81 7.72 -2.70 -5.73
N LEU A 82 8.00 -1.87 -6.74
CA LEU A 82 7.13 -1.72 -7.91
C LEU A 82 7.02 -3.03 -8.69
N SER A 83 8.13 -3.76 -8.85
CA SER A 83 8.14 -5.08 -9.49
C SER A 83 7.27 -6.09 -8.73
N GLN A 84 7.38 -6.15 -7.40
CA GLN A 84 6.53 -7.02 -6.56
C GLN A 84 5.04 -6.71 -6.72
N ILE A 85 4.67 -5.42 -6.71
CA ILE A 85 3.27 -4.99 -6.86
C ILE A 85 2.76 -5.28 -8.28
N GLN A 86 3.58 -5.03 -9.31
CA GLN A 86 3.17 -5.28 -10.69
C GLN A 86 2.99 -6.78 -10.97
N SER A 87 3.82 -7.63 -10.37
CA SER A 87 3.64 -9.09 -10.43
C SER A 87 2.29 -9.50 -9.84
N GLU A 88 1.91 -8.92 -8.69
CA GLU A 88 0.63 -9.21 -8.04
C GLU A 88 -0.57 -8.73 -8.88
N ILE A 89 -0.51 -7.52 -9.45
CA ILE A 89 -1.55 -7.01 -10.35
C ILE A 89 -1.72 -7.95 -11.56
N THR A 90 -0.62 -8.44 -12.11
CA THR A 90 -0.63 -9.37 -13.24
C THR A 90 -1.29 -10.69 -12.86
N SER A 91 -0.93 -11.27 -11.70
CA SER A 91 -1.56 -12.49 -11.18
C SER A 91 -3.07 -12.33 -10.99
N LEU A 92 -3.50 -11.22 -10.38
CA LEU A 92 -4.91 -10.91 -10.17
C LEU A 92 -5.69 -10.71 -11.48
N THR A 93 -5.08 -10.05 -12.47
CA THR A 93 -5.68 -9.85 -13.80
C THR A 93 -5.85 -11.18 -14.53
N ASN A 94 -4.85 -12.06 -14.45
CA ASN A 94 -4.93 -13.41 -15.02
C ASN A 94 -5.99 -14.26 -14.31
N LEU A 95 -6.14 -14.13 -12.99
CA LEU A 95 -7.18 -14.82 -12.23
C LEU A 95 -8.58 -14.34 -12.62
N LYS A 96 -8.78 -13.03 -12.80
CA LYS A 96 -10.03 -12.46 -13.32
C LYS A 96 -10.38 -13.07 -14.68
N ALA A 97 -9.44 -13.05 -15.63
CA ALA A 97 -9.66 -13.61 -16.96
C ALA A 97 -10.02 -15.11 -16.94
N LYS A 98 -9.47 -15.89 -16.00
CA LYS A 98 -9.85 -17.30 -15.81
C LYS A 98 -11.29 -17.44 -15.28
N ILE A 99 -11.62 -16.69 -14.23
CA ILE A 99 -12.95 -16.69 -13.61
C ILE A 99 -14.04 -16.26 -14.61
N ASP A 100 -13.74 -15.27 -15.46
CA ASP A 100 -14.65 -14.78 -16.50
C ASP A 100 -14.88 -15.80 -17.63
N ALA A 101 -13.86 -16.62 -17.94
CA ALA A 101 -13.91 -17.61 -19.00
C ALA A 101 -14.50 -18.96 -18.54
N ASP A 102 -14.64 -19.18 -17.23
CA ASP A 102 -14.99 -20.48 -16.67
C ASP A 102 -16.50 -20.73 -16.64
N THR A 103 -16.91 -21.77 -17.36
CA THR A 103 -18.30 -22.21 -17.42
C THR A 103 -18.62 -23.33 -16.42
N ASP A 104 -17.61 -23.95 -15.79
CA ASP A 104 -17.77 -25.07 -14.88
C ASP A 104 -17.89 -24.60 -13.41
N PRO A 105 -19.02 -24.87 -12.73
CA PRO A 105 -19.21 -24.46 -11.33
C PRO A 105 -18.19 -25.03 -10.33
N GLU A 106 -17.58 -26.20 -10.58
CA GLU A 106 -16.58 -26.80 -9.69
C GLU A 106 -15.21 -26.15 -9.85
N ILE A 107 -14.82 -25.82 -11.08
CA ILE A 107 -13.58 -25.11 -11.39
C ILE A 107 -13.68 -23.66 -10.88
N LEU A 108 -14.83 -23.01 -11.09
CA LEU A 108 -15.10 -21.66 -10.61
C LEU A 108 -14.99 -21.56 -9.07
N LEU A 109 -15.44 -22.60 -8.35
CA LEU A 109 -15.30 -22.66 -6.90
C LEU A 109 -13.84 -22.78 -6.48
N THR A 110 -13.02 -23.50 -7.25
CA THR A 110 -11.58 -23.68 -7.01
C THR A 110 -10.81 -22.39 -7.29
N ASP A 111 -11.08 -21.72 -8.41
CA ASP A 111 -10.48 -20.44 -8.76
C ASP A 111 -10.88 -19.36 -7.74
N LYS A 112 -12.13 -19.37 -7.27
CA LYS A 112 -12.54 -18.50 -6.17
C LYS A 112 -11.79 -18.78 -4.86
N LYS A 113 -11.45 -20.03 -4.55
CA LYS A 113 -10.62 -20.34 -3.38
C LYS A 113 -9.20 -19.78 -3.54
N SER A 114 -8.67 -19.75 -4.76
CA SER A 114 -7.35 -19.16 -5.03
C SER A 114 -7.29 -17.67 -4.69
N ILE A 115 -8.42 -16.94 -4.80
CA ILE A 115 -8.55 -15.54 -4.34
C ILE A 115 -8.18 -15.40 -2.85
N LEU A 116 -8.41 -16.43 -2.02
CA LEU A 116 -8.01 -16.43 -0.61
C LEU A 116 -6.50 -16.55 -0.43
N THR A 117 -5.81 -17.28 -1.31
CA THR A 117 -4.34 -17.37 -1.30
C THR A 117 -3.73 -16.03 -1.71
N GLU A 118 -4.21 -15.45 -2.82
CA GLU A 118 -3.81 -14.10 -3.26
C GLU A 118 -4.18 -13.04 -2.21
N TYR A 119 -5.27 -13.24 -1.46
CA TYR A 119 -5.64 -12.33 -0.37
C TYR A 119 -4.56 -12.27 0.71
N ARG A 120 -3.86 -13.38 0.97
CA ARG A 120 -2.81 -13.43 2.00
C ARG A 120 -1.55 -12.70 1.53
N VAL A 121 -1.23 -12.76 0.24
CA VAL A 121 -0.19 -11.94 -0.39
C VAL A 121 -0.53 -10.45 -0.23
N TYR A 122 -1.73 -10.07 -0.67
CA TYR A 122 -2.26 -8.72 -0.54
C TYR A 122 -2.26 -8.22 0.92
N TRP A 123 -2.64 -9.07 1.87
CA TRP A 123 -2.72 -8.73 3.30
C TRP A 123 -1.36 -8.39 3.91
N LEU A 124 -0.25 -8.94 3.39
CA LEU A 124 1.10 -8.56 3.80
C LEU A 124 1.58 -7.26 3.13
N PHE A 125 1.33 -7.11 1.83
CA PHE A 125 1.86 -5.99 1.04
C PHE A 125 1.31 -4.65 1.52
N ILE A 126 -0.01 -4.53 1.75
CA ILE A 126 -0.61 -3.29 2.22
C ILE A 126 0.06 -2.74 3.50
N PRO A 127 0.16 -3.48 4.61
CA PRO A 127 0.80 -2.97 5.83
C PRO A 127 2.31 -2.76 5.67
N LYS A 128 3.02 -3.63 4.93
CA LYS A 128 4.45 -3.45 4.63
C LYS A 128 4.71 -2.09 3.97
N PHE A 129 3.99 -1.78 2.90
CA PHE A 129 4.20 -0.52 2.17
C PHE A 129 3.72 0.71 2.93
N ARG A 130 2.68 0.59 3.77
CA ARG A 130 2.28 1.68 4.68
C ARG A 130 3.37 2.02 5.70
N ILE A 131 4.09 1.02 6.22
CA ILE A 131 5.22 1.22 7.13
C ILE A 131 6.35 1.95 6.40
N VAL A 132 6.76 1.46 5.23
CA VAL A 132 7.81 2.09 4.42
C VAL A 132 7.45 3.54 4.07
N ALA A 133 6.21 3.81 3.64
CA ALA A 133 5.75 5.17 3.34
C ALA A 133 5.77 6.10 4.57
N SER A 134 5.48 5.56 5.75
CA SER A 134 5.48 6.34 6.99
C SER A 134 6.92 6.64 7.43
N ALA A 135 7.81 5.66 7.31
CA ALA A 135 9.24 5.83 7.57
C ALA A 135 9.86 6.87 6.64
N ASP A 136 9.58 6.80 5.34
CA ASP A 136 10.03 7.78 4.34
C ASP A 136 9.67 9.23 4.72
N ARG A 137 8.41 9.43 5.12
CA ARG A 137 7.93 10.75 5.58
C ARG A 137 8.62 11.20 6.86
N ILE A 138 8.85 10.31 7.82
CA ILE A 138 9.55 10.63 9.06
C ILE A 138 10.99 11.05 8.76
N LEU A 139 11.68 10.34 7.88
CA LEU A 139 13.03 10.68 7.43
C LEU A 139 13.05 12.08 6.77
N GLU A 140 12.09 12.37 5.88
CA GLU A 140 11.95 13.70 5.26
C GLU A 140 11.74 14.81 6.30
N ILE A 141 10.76 14.66 7.19
CA ILE A 141 10.49 15.64 8.25
C ILE A 141 11.70 15.82 9.16
N SER A 142 12.43 14.74 9.46
CA SER A 142 13.62 14.82 10.32
C SER A 142 14.76 15.60 9.67
N ASP A 143 14.93 15.50 8.35
CA ASP A 143 15.89 16.30 7.59
C ASP A 143 15.49 17.77 7.55
N ASP A 144 14.21 18.07 7.29
CA ASP A 144 13.69 19.44 7.27
C ASP A 144 13.86 20.12 8.64
N LEU A 145 13.54 19.40 9.73
CA LEU A 145 13.73 19.89 11.09
C LEU A 145 15.22 20.03 11.44
N SER A 146 16.08 19.13 10.98
CA SER A 146 17.54 19.26 11.16
C SER A 146 18.03 20.57 10.54
N ALA A 147 17.61 20.87 9.30
CA ALA A 147 17.97 22.11 8.62
C ALA A 147 17.42 23.36 9.32
N LEU A 148 16.20 23.29 9.87
CA LEU A 148 15.62 24.38 10.67
C LEU A 148 16.43 24.62 11.95
N VAL A 149 16.80 23.56 12.67
CA VAL A 149 17.58 23.65 13.92
C VAL A 149 18.95 24.26 13.67
N THR A 150 19.61 23.90 12.56
CA THR A 150 20.86 24.56 12.14
C THR A 150 20.69 26.07 11.93
N LYS A 151 19.57 26.51 11.33
CA LYS A 151 19.28 27.95 11.17
C LYS A 151 19.03 28.62 12.51
N ILE A 152 18.31 27.96 13.42
CA ILE A 152 18.05 28.46 14.78
C ILE A 152 19.37 28.61 15.56
N GLN A 153 20.27 27.63 15.51
CA GLN A 153 21.58 27.70 16.16
C GLN A 153 22.38 28.92 15.69
N LYS A 154 22.45 29.16 14.36
CA LYS A 154 23.14 30.34 13.80
C LYS A 154 22.58 31.67 14.32
N LEU A 155 21.27 31.77 14.51
CA LEU A 155 20.62 32.96 15.07
C LEU A 155 20.97 33.16 16.55
N ILE A 156 21.00 32.08 17.32
CA ILE A 156 21.38 32.10 18.74
C ILE A 156 22.84 32.52 18.90
N ASP A 157 23.75 31.95 18.09
CA ASP A 157 25.17 32.31 18.11
C ASP A 157 25.39 33.79 17.78
N SER A 158 24.66 34.29 16.79
CA SER A 158 24.67 35.72 16.42
C SER A 158 24.15 36.62 17.55
N ALA A 159 23.12 36.18 18.28
CA ALA A 159 22.58 36.91 19.42
C ALA A 159 23.54 36.93 20.62
N LYS A 160 24.26 35.83 20.86
CA LYS A 160 25.32 35.75 21.89
C LYS A 160 26.42 36.78 21.60
N GLN A 161 26.90 36.84 20.35
CA GLN A 161 27.96 37.77 19.95
C GLN A 161 27.56 39.25 20.12
N LYS A 162 26.31 39.60 19.84
CA LYS A 162 25.85 41.00 19.87
C LYS A 162 25.43 41.50 21.24
N ASN A 163 24.91 40.63 22.10
CA ASN A 163 24.21 41.03 23.32
C ASN A 163 24.76 40.35 24.59
N GLY A 164 25.80 39.52 24.49
CA GLY A 164 26.43 38.84 25.63
C GLY A 164 25.49 37.92 26.42
N LYS A 165 24.38 37.48 25.81
CA LYS A 165 23.35 36.70 26.52
C LYS A 165 23.84 35.30 26.86
N ASP A 166 23.44 34.82 28.03
CA ASP A 166 23.59 33.40 28.38
C ASP A 166 22.64 32.56 27.51
N ILE A 167 23.24 31.69 26.70
CA ILE A 167 22.53 30.77 25.80
C ILE A 167 22.64 29.31 26.25
N SER A 168 23.15 29.06 27.46
CA SER A 168 23.45 27.70 27.95
C SER A 168 22.21 26.81 27.94
N SER A 169 21.08 27.31 28.45
CA SER A 169 19.80 26.59 28.41
C SER A 169 19.35 26.29 26.97
N THR A 170 19.53 27.22 26.04
CA THR A 170 19.13 27.03 24.64
C THR A 170 20.01 26.00 23.93
N ASN A 171 21.31 25.99 24.21
CA ASN A 171 22.24 25.01 23.66
C ASN A 171 21.93 23.59 24.17
N SER A 172 21.56 23.43 25.45
CA SER A 172 21.11 22.14 25.97
C SER A 172 19.87 21.64 25.23
N ILE A 173 18.88 22.50 25.00
CA ILE A 173 17.66 22.13 24.25
C ILE A 173 17.99 21.75 22.80
N ILE A 174 18.93 22.46 22.14
CA ILE A 174 19.34 22.12 20.78
C ILE A 174 20.03 20.76 20.73
N SER A 175 20.90 20.47 21.70
CA SER A 175 21.52 19.14 21.80
C SER A 175 20.47 18.04 21.97
N GLU A 176 19.45 18.25 22.81
CA GLU A 176 18.35 17.31 22.97
C GLU A 176 17.55 17.11 21.68
N ILE A 177 17.26 18.19 20.96
CA ILE A 177 16.58 18.14 19.66
C ILE A 177 17.40 17.29 18.67
N GLN A 178 18.72 17.51 18.59
CA GLN A 178 19.59 16.75 17.69
C GLN A 178 19.58 15.26 18.01
N THR A 179 19.66 14.89 19.28
CA THR A 179 19.56 13.49 19.73
C THR A 179 18.23 12.87 19.30
N LYS A 180 17.11 13.56 19.54
CA LYS A 180 15.76 13.07 19.18
C LYS A 180 15.57 12.93 17.67
N LEU A 181 16.13 13.85 16.88
CA LEU A 181 16.10 13.76 15.42
C LEU A 181 16.91 12.57 14.90
N ILE A 182 18.05 12.26 15.53
CA ILE A 182 18.86 11.08 15.20
C ILE A 182 18.10 9.80 15.56
N ASP A 183 17.48 9.73 16.74
CA ASP A 183 16.69 8.55 17.13
C ASP A 183 15.49 8.36 16.19
N ALA A 184 14.73 9.40 15.89
CA ALA A 184 13.59 9.33 14.97
C ALA A 184 13.99 8.77 13.59
N LYS A 185 15.15 9.19 13.05
CA LYS A 185 15.70 8.65 11.79
C LYS A 185 16.09 7.19 11.94
N THR A 186 16.75 6.83 13.04
CA THR A 186 17.17 5.46 13.33
C THR A 186 15.98 4.51 13.42
N GLN A 187 14.94 4.89 14.18
CA GLN A 187 13.71 4.12 14.31
C GLN A 187 12.98 3.97 12.96
N ALA A 188 12.91 5.03 12.15
CA ALA A 188 12.32 4.96 10.82
C ALA A 188 13.09 4.00 9.90
N GLN A 189 14.42 4.04 9.92
CA GLN A 189 15.25 3.13 9.13
C GLN A 189 15.10 1.68 9.61
N ASN A 190 15.16 1.44 10.91
CA ASN A 190 14.94 0.12 11.49
C ASN A 190 13.57 -0.46 11.11
N ALA A 191 12.53 0.37 11.04
CA ALA A 191 11.20 -0.05 10.60
C ALA A 191 11.19 -0.49 9.13
N ILE A 192 11.91 0.21 8.24
CA ILE A 192 12.10 -0.18 6.83
C ILE A 192 12.82 -1.53 6.76
N ASP A 193 13.93 -1.67 7.48
CA ASP A 193 14.77 -2.86 7.42
C ASP A 193 14.02 -4.10 7.93
N THR A 194 13.24 -3.94 9.01
CA THR A 194 12.39 -4.98 9.59
C THR A 194 11.38 -5.53 8.59
N VAL A 195 10.82 -4.69 7.70
CA VAL A 195 9.75 -5.11 6.78
C VAL A 195 10.22 -5.41 5.36
N SER A 196 11.42 -4.98 4.98
CA SER A 196 11.90 -5.04 3.59
C SER A 196 11.93 -6.47 3.03
N ASN A 197 12.33 -7.43 3.86
CA ASN A 197 12.51 -8.83 3.46
C ASN A 197 11.28 -9.72 3.74
N LEU A 198 10.17 -9.15 4.22
CA LEU A 198 8.95 -9.94 4.44
C LEU A 198 8.40 -10.42 3.10
N THR A 199 8.05 -11.70 3.07
CA THR A 199 7.47 -12.40 1.92
C THR A 199 6.14 -13.05 2.30
N PRO A 200 5.22 -13.25 1.35
CA PRO A 200 3.93 -13.89 1.61
C PRO A 200 4.12 -15.23 2.31
N ASP A 201 3.21 -15.53 3.24
CA ASP A 201 3.34 -16.73 4.07
C ASP A 201 2.99 -18.02 3.31
N GLY A 202 2.25 -17.92 2.19
CA GLY A 202 1.96 -19.03 1.29
C GLY A 202 1.15 -20.18 1.89
N GLY A 203 0.54 -20.00 3.06
CA GLY A 203 -0.09 -21.11 3.80
C GLY A 203 0.49 -21.30 5.20
N ASP A 204 1.74 -20.89 5.40
CA ASP A 204 2.52 -21.22 6.57
C ASP A 204 2.15 -20.34 7.78
N ALA A 205 1.57 -20.97 8.80
CA ALA A 205 1.17 -20.30 10.03
C ALA A 205 2.35 -19.70 10.81
N SER A 206 3.52 -20.35 10.79
CA SER A 206 4.73 -19.87 11.46
C SER A 206 5.25 -18.61 10.76
N LYS A 207 5.28 -18.64 9.43
CA LYS A 207 5.68 -17.47 8.63
C LYS A 207 4.69 -16.31 8.76
N MET A 208 3.39 -16.60 8.82
CA MET A 208 2.36 -15.60 9.09
C MET A 208 2.55 -14.95 10.48
N SER A 209 2.86 -15.74 11.50
CA SER A 209 3.16 -15.25 12.85
C SER A 209 4.40 -14.35 12.86
N ALA A 210 5.49 -14.80 12.23
CA ALA A 210 6.73 -14.02 12.11
C ALA A 210 6.51 -12.69 11.36
N ASN A 211 5.79 -12.73 10.23
CA ASN A 211 5.40 -11.53 9.49
C ASN A 211 4.59 -10.57 10.36
N THR A 212 3.61 -11.09 11.12
CA THR A 212 2.77 -10.27 12.00
C THR A 212 3.60 -9.59 13.10
N GLN A 213 4.51 -10.33 13.72
CA GLN A 213 5.41 -9.79 14.74
C GLN A 213 6.34 -8.72 14.18
N ALA A 214 6.92 -8.93 12.99
CA ALA A 214 7.76 -7.94 12.32
C ALA A 214 6.98 -6.65 12.00
N LEU A 215 5.75 -6.77 11.50
CA LEU A 215 4.87 -5.62 11.25
C LEU A 215 4.52 -4.86 12.54
N GLN A 216 4.29 -5.57 13.65
CA GLN A 216 4.03 -4.96 14.96
C GLN A 216 5.26 -4.22 15.49
N SER A 217 6.44 -4.84 15.41
CA SER A 217 7.71 -4.25 15.82
C SER A 217 7.99 -2.95 15.06
N ALA A 218 7.88 -2.99 13.73
CA ALA A 218 8.08 -1.82 12.88
C ALA A 218 7.07 -0.69 13.17
N ARG A 219 5.80 -1.02 13.48
CA ARG A 219 4.82 0.00 13.93
C ARG A 219 5.21 0.64 15.25
N SER A 220 5.77 -0.13 16.18
CA SER A 220 6.28 0.38 17.46
C SER A 220 7.43 1.36 17.25
N MET A 221 8.39 1.01 16.38
CA MET A 221 9.49 1.89 16.00
C MET A 221 8.98 3.22 15.41
N LEU A 222 8.03 3.16 14.47
CA LEU A 222 7.42 4.37 13.91
C LEU A 222 6.69 5.22 14.97
N LYS A 223 6.03 4.58 15.94
CA LYS A 223 5.38 5.30 17.04
C LYS A 223 6.40 6.06 17.89
N ASN A 224 7.54 5.43 18.20
CA ASN A 224 8.61 6.07 18.96
C ASN A 224 9.21 7.24 18.18
N ALA A 225 9.50 7.04 16.89
CA ALA A 225 9.99 8.11 16.02
C ALA A 225 9.03 9.32 15.98
N LEU A 226 7.72 9.08 15.91
CA LEU A 226 6.71 10.15 15.96
C LEU A 226 6.67 10.85 17.32
N LEU A 227 6.90 10.13 18.42
CA LEU A 227 7.01 10.71 19.75
C LEU A 227 8.21 11.67 19.83
N ASP A 228 9.35 11.28 19.29
CA ASP A 228 10.53 12.13 19.22
C ASP A 228 10.29 13.39 18.39
N LEU A 229 9.66 13.26 17.22
CA LEU A 229 9.29 14.42 16.41
C LEU A 229 8.33 15.38 17.13
N ASN A 230 7.39 14.86 17.91
CA ASN A 230 6.51 15.68 18.73
C ASN A 230 7.28 16.40 19.85
N ASN A 231 8.21 15.70 20.49
CA ASN A 231 9.07 16.29 21.51
C ASN A 231 9.96 17.40 20.92
N VAL A 232 10.54 17.19 19.73
CA VAL A 232 11.31 18.20 18.99
C VAL A 232 10.46 19.45 18.75
N ARG A 233 9.18 19.31 18.40
CA ARG A 233 8.28 20.46 18.22
C ARG A 233 8.11 21.26 19.51
N PHE A 234 7.90 20.59 20.65
CA PHE A 234 7.80 21.27 21.94
C PHE A 234 9.10 21.96 22.33
N ASP A 235 10.25 21.33 22.08
CA ASP A 235 11.55 21.89 22.39
C ASP A 235 11.86 23.12 21.51
N ILE A 236 11.50 23.11 20.22
CA ILE A 236 11.55 24.31 19.36
C ILE A 236 10.65 25.43 19.89
N GLN A 237 9.47 25.11 20.42
CA GLN A 237 8.58 26.10 21.04
C GLN A 237 9.22 26.72 22.30
N LYS A 238 9.87 25.91 23.15
CA LYS A 238 10.61 26.42 24.32
C LYS A 238 11.69 27.40 23.90
N ILE A 239 12.49 27.07 22.88
CA ILE A 239 13.50 27.97 22.32
C ILE A 239 12.85 29.30 21.88
N ARG A 240 11.74 29.23 21.14
CA ARG A 240 11.02 30.44 20.71
C ARG A 240 10.61 31.33 21.88
N VAL A 241 10.07 30.76 22.97
CA VAL A 241 9.67 31.52 24.16
C VAL A 241 10.87 32.18 24.83
N ILE A 242 11.98 31.47 24.99
CA ILE A 242 13.24 32.02 25.54
C ILE A 242 13.70 33.22 24.71
N LEU A 243 13.70 33.08 23.37
CA LEU A 243 14.11 34.15 22.46
C LEU A 243 13.18 35.38 22.51
N ILE A 244 11.87 35.19 22.71
CA ILE A 244 10.91 36.30 22.89
C ILE A 244 11.20 37.02 24.22
N GLY A 245 11.45 36.27 25.30
CA GLY A 245 11.83 36.86 26.59
C GLY A 245 13.08 37.74 26.46
N PHE A 246 14.08 37.27 25.72
CA PHE A 246 15.27 38.06 25.40
C PHE A 246 14.94 39.36 24.65
N ARG A 247 13.99 39.35 23.72
CA ARG A 247 13.59 40.56 22.99
C ARG A 247 12.87 41.56 23.89
N GLN A 248 12.01 41.10 24.80
CA GLN A 248 11.28 41.99 25.70
C GLN A 248 12.19 42.70 26.69
N ILE A 249 13.16 42.00 27.28
CA ILE A 249 14.17 42.59 28.17
C ILE A 249 14.95 43.72 27.46
N ASN A 250 15.32 43.52 26.19
CA ASN A 250 16.01 44.56 25.44
C ASN A 250 15.15 45.81 25.19
N LYS A 251 13.82 45.65 25.03
CA LYS A 251 12.90 46.78 24.82
C LYS A 251 12.76 47.63 26.10
N THR A 252 12.67 46.99 27.27
CA THR A 252 12.53 47.69 28.55
C THR A 252 13.80 48.46 28.94
N VAL A 253 14.98 47.86 28.74
CA VAL A 253 16.28 48.52 29.00
C VAL A 253 16.49 49.73 28.08
N SER A 254 16.05 49.65 26.82
CA SER A 254 16.13 50.78 25.89
C SER A 254 15.16 51.91 26.24
N SER A 255 14.00 51.63 26.84
CA SER A 255 13.03 52.66 27.24
C SER A 255 13.39 53.38 28.54
N SER A 256 14.11 52.73 29.45
CA SER A 256 14.58 53.34 30.70
C SER A 256 15.82 54.23 30.54
N ALA A 257 16.41 54.30 29.33
CA ALA A 257 17.61 55.08 29.03
C ALA A 257 17.31 56.48 28.45
N SER A 258 16.06 56.96 28.48
CA SER A 258 15.75 58.34 28.10
C SER A 258 16.19 59.29 29.22
N PRO A 259 17.11 60.23 28.99
CA PRO A 259 17.51 61.19 30.02
C PRO A 259 16.35 62.14 30.30
N ILE A 260 16.05 62.34 31.59
CA ILE A 260 15.32 63.52 32.05
C ILE A 260 16.24 64.72 31.74
N TYR A 261 15.94 65.44 30.66
CA TYR A 261 16.45 66.79 30.42
C TYR A 261 15.40 67.80 30.88
#